data_AF-A0A4R2A3W4-F1
#
_entry.id   AF-A0A4R2A3W4-F1
#
_cell.length_a   1.000
_cell.length_b   1.000
_cell.length_c   1.000
_cell.angle_alpha   90.00
_cell.angle_beta   90.00
_cell.angle_gamma   90.00
#
_symmetry.space_group_name_H-M   'P 1'
#
loop_
_entity.id
_entity.type
_entity.pdbx_description
1 polymer ?
#
loop_
_entity_poly.entity_id
_entity_poly.type
_entity_poly.pdbx_seq_one_letter_code
_entity_poly.pdbx_strand_id
1 'polypeptide(L)'
;MTRIYTDEIINAVCLHMADRRGVQPSDVEVQLAWDEEYGFTAEVWVNGRSQYIIEANLLEAIEQYMYRQYNRRVFRTNIKLDVDEEEMWADIED
;
A
#
# COMPACT_ATOMS: atom_id res chain seq x y z
N MET A 1 -8.51 8.46 -14.59
CA MET A 1 -7.54 8.81 -13.52
C MET A 1 -8.24 8.81 -12.18
N THR A 2 -7.79 7.95 -11.26
CA THR A 2 -8.30 7.83 -9.88
C THR A 2 -7.15 8.12 -8.93
N ARG A 3 -7.37 8.91 -7.87
CA ARG A 3 -6.40 9.13 -6.81
C ARG A 3 -6.90 8.47 -5.54
N ILE A 4 -6.04 7.68 -4.90
CA ILE A 4 -6.26 7.16 -3.55
C ILE A 4 -5.24 7.78 -2.60
N TYR A 5 -5.64 7.97 -1.36
CA TYR A 5 -4.86 8.70 -0.36
C TYR A 5 -4.29 7.77 0.72
N THR A 6 -3.56 8.33 1.69
CA THR A 6 -2.81 7.61 2.74
C THR A 6 -3.63 6.47 3.36
N ASP A 7 -4.86 6.73 3.78
CA ASP A 7 -5.73 5.72 4.42
C ASP A 7 -6.05 4.55 3.51
N GLU A 8 -6.27 4.80 2.21
CA GLU A 8 -6.52 3.74 1.23
C GLU A 8 -5.25 2.97 0.89
N ILE A 9 -4.09 3.61 0.85
CA ILE A 9 -2.80 2.93 0.69
C ILE A 9 -2.54 2.03 1.91
N ILE A 10 -2.80 2.51 3.13
CA ILE A 10 -2.71 1.72 4.36
C ILE A 10 -3.67 0.53 4.28
N ASN A 11 -4.93 0.77 3.93
CA ASN A 11 -5.93 -0.29 3.78
C ASN A 11 -5.51 -1.34 2.75
N ALA A 12 -4.95 -0.91 1.62
CA ALA A 12 -4.40 -1.80 0.60
C ALA A 12 -3.33 -2.72 1.18
N VAL A 13 -2.37 -2.18 1.94
CA VAL A 13 -1.31 -2.95 2.59
C VAL A 13 -1.87 -3.88 3.68
N CYS A 14 -2.75 -3.40 4.56
CA CYS A 14 -3.38 -4.22 5.60
C CYS A 14 -4.11 -5.42 5.00
N LEU A 15 -4.95 -5.20 3.99
CA LEU A 15 -5.69 -6.26 3.30
C LEU A 15 -4.75 -7.26 2.61
N HIS A 16 -3.73 -6.77 1.89
CA HIS A 16 -2.77 -7.62 1.19
C HIS A 16 -1.94 -8.48 2.16
N MET A 17 -1.48 -7.89 3.26
CA MET A 17 -0.67 -8.58 4.26
C MET A 17 -1.49 -9.56 5.08
N ALA A 18 -2.72 -9.21 5.46
CA ALA A 18 -3.63 -10.09 6.16
C ALA A 18 -3.93 -11.36 5.36
N ASP A 19 -4.24 -11.22 4.07
CA ASP A 19 -4.52 -12.33 3.16
C ASP A 19 -3.32 -13.29 3.06
N ARG A 20 -2.09 -12.76 2.91
CA ARG A 20 -0.87 -13.56 2.81
C ARG A 20 -0.49 -14.27 4.12
N ARG A 21 -0.87 -13.70 5.26
CA ARG A 21 -0.55 -14.21 6.60
C ARG A 21 -1.67 -15.03 7.23
N GLY A 22 -2.87 -15.04 6.63
CA GLY A 22 -4.04 -15.73 7.17
C GLY A 22 -4.52 -15.13 8.50
N VAL A 23 -4.44 -13.81 8.64
CA VAL A 23 -4.92 -13.06 9.82
C VAL A 23 -6.01 -12.07 9.43
N GLN A 24 -6.64 -11.38 10.39
CA GLN A 24 -7.60 -10.33 10.05
C GLN A 24 -6.85 -9.03 9.68
N PRO A 25 -7.42 -8.17 8.81
CA PRO A 25 -6.82 -6.87 8.49
C PRO A 25 -6.60 -5.99 9.73
N SER A 26 -7.47 -6.10 10.73
CA SER A 26 -7.33 -5.40 12.01
C SER A 26 -6.14 -5.88 12.86
N ASP A 27 -5.55 -7.03 12.53
CA ASP A 27 -4.36 -7.57 13.20
C ASP A 27 -3.07 -7.08 12.51
N VAL A 28 -3.17 -6.21 11.51
CA VAL A 28 -2.06 -5.65 10.73
C VAL A 28 -1.99 -4.14 10.96
N GLU A 29 -0.86 -3.69 11.51
CA GLU A 29 -0.54 -2.27 11.60
C GLU A 29 0.46 -1.90 10.50
N VAL A 30 0.30 -0.73 9.90
CA VAL A 30 1.12 -0.25 8.79
C VAL A 30 1.52 1.19 9.04
N GLN A 31 2.80 1.47 8.85
CA GLN A 31 3.33 2.83 8.82
C GLN A 31 4.03 3.05 7.48
N LEU A 32 3.51 3.98 6.68
CA LEU A 32 4.12 4.39 5.42
C LEU A 32 5.32 5.30 5.69
N ALA A 33 6.33 5.21 4.83
CA ALA A 33 7.50 6.07 4.87
C ALA A 33 7.99 6.36 3.44
N TRP A 34 8.64 7.51 3.30
CA TRP A 34 9.40 7.87 2.11
C TRP A 34 10.67 8.60 2.52
N ASP A 35 11.79 8.24 1.90
CA ASP A 35 13.04 8.96 2.04
C ASP A 35 13.89 8.84 0.75
N GLU A 36 14.92 9.68 0.64
CA GLU A 36 15.77 9.75 -0.55
C GLU A 36 16.64 8.50 -0.77
N GLU A 37 16.92 7.71 0.27
CA GLU A 37 17.79 6.53 0.21
C GLU A 37 17.01 5.27 -0.20
N TYR A 38 15.82 5.08 0.34
CA TYR A 38 15.02 3.86 0.21
C TYR A 38 13.74 4.05 -0.62
N GLY A 39 13.34 5.28 -0.93
CA GLY A 39 12.11 5.58 -1.64
C GLY A 39 10.87 5.24 -0.81
N PHE A 40 9.77 4.87 -1.47
CA PHE A 40 8.54 4.50 -0.79
C PHE A 40 8.68 3.15 -0.10
N THR A 41 8.42 3.11 1.20
CA THR A 41 8.46 1.90 2.01
C THR A 41 7.30 1.88 3.00
N ALA A 42 7.11 0.74 3.66
CA ALA A 42 6.28 0.68 4.86
C ALA A 42 6.86 -0.29 5.86
N GLU A 43 6.73 0.03 7.14
CA GLU A 43 6.87 -0.96 8.20
C GLU A 43 5.50 -1.57 8.49
N VAL A 44 5.46 -2.90 8.60
CA VAL A 44 4.24 -3.67 8.83
C VAL A 44 4.44 -4.54 10.07
N TRP A 45 3.52 -4.44 11.03
CA TRP A 45 3.50 -5.28 12.22
C TRP A 45 2.35 -6.28 12.17
N VAL A 46 2.67 -7.54 12.43
CA VAL A 46 1.68 -8.61 12.59
C VAL A 46 2.10 -9.49 13.76
N ASN A 47 1.21 -9.68 14.75
CA ASN A 47 1.46 -10.51 15.94
C ASN A 47 2.79 -10.16 16.65
N GLY A 48 3.08 -8.86 16.80
CA GLY A 48 4.28 -8.37 17.49
C GLY A 48 5.59 -8.55 16.73
N ARG A 49 5.55 -8.88 15.43
CA ARG A 49 6.72 -8.93 14.55
C ARG A 49 6.59 -7.88 13.46
N SER A 50 7.63 -7.07 13.29
CA SER A 50 7.69 -6.07 12.21
C SER A 50 8.53 -6.55 11.03
N GLN A 51 8.23 -6.00 9.86
CA GLN A 51 9.05 -6.10 8.67
C GLN A 51 8.90 -4.83 7.83
N TYR A 52 9.98 -4.43 7.16
CA TYR A 52 9.90 -3.41 6.12
C TYR A 52 9.53 -4.05 4.78
N ILE A 53 8.66 -3.39 4.04
CA ILE A 53 8.32 -3.70 2.65
C ILE A 53 8.71 -2.52 1.75
N ILE A 54 9.10 -2.83 0.52
CA ILE A 54 9.57 -1.84 -0.45
C ILE A 54 8.45 -1.40 -1.39
N GLU A 55 8.70 -0.35 -2.18
CA GLU A 55 7.76 0.21 -3.15
C GLU A 55 7.08 -0.86 -4.03
N ALA A 56 7.83 -1.85 -4.52
CA ALA A 56 7.25 -2.93 -5.33
C ALA A 56 6.12 -3.70 -4.61
N ASN A 57 6.21 -3.86 -3.28
CA ASN A 57 5.16 -4.47 -2.47
C ASN A 57 3.97 -3.53 -2.25
N LEU A 58 4.22 -2.23 -2.11
CA LEU A 58 3.16 -1.21 -2.02
C LEU A 58 2.34 -1.20 -3.31
N LEU A 59 3.01 -1.18 -4.47
CA LEU A 59 2.34 -1.23 -5.77
C LEU A 59 1.52 -2.52 -5.95
N GLU A 60 2.06 -3.68 -5.55
CA GLU A 60 1.33 -4.95 -5.56
C GLU A 60 0.08 -4.89 -4.66
N ALA A 61 0.19 -4.32 -3.46
CA ALA A 61 -0.94 -4.16 -2.56
C ALA A 61 -2.03 -3.26 -3.16
N ILE A 62 -1.64 -2.14 -3.79
CA ILE A 62 -2.55 -1.22 -4.46
C ILE A 62 -3.21 -1.87 -5.67
N GLU A 63 -2.48 -2.64 -6.50
CA GLU A 63 -3.07 -3.42 -7.60
C GLU A 63 -4.20 -4.34 -7.09
N GLN A 64 -3.95 -5.07 -5.99
CA GLN A 64 -4.95 -5.95 -5.38
C GLN A 64 -6.13 -5.16 -4.80
N TYR A 65 -5.88 -4.00 -4.21
CA TYR A 65 -6.91 -3.13 -3.67
C TYR A 65 -7.84 -2.62 -4.77
N MET A 66 -7.29 -2.14 -5.89
CA MET A 66 -8.07 -1.70 -7.04
C MET A 66 -8.90 -2.84 -7.65
N TYR A 67 -8.32 -4.04 -7.72
CA TYR A 67 -9.08 -5.19 -8.21
C TYR A 67 -10.22 -5.58 -7.27
N ARG A 68 -9.98 -5.65 -5.96
CA ARG A 68 -10.97 -6.18 -5.00
C ARG A 68 -12.01 -5.16 -4.55
N GLN A 69 -11.63 -3.90 -4.36
CA GLN A 69 -12.51 -2.85 -3.83
C GLN A 69 -13.13 -2.00 -4.95
N TYR A 70 -12.39 -1.77 -6.04
CA TYR A 70 -12.85 -0.96 -7.17
C TYR A 70 -13.30 -1.80 -8.38
N ASN A 71 -13.14 -3.14 -8.34
CA ASN A 71 -13.39 -4.04 -9.47
C ASN A 71 -12.66 -3.59 -10.76
N ARG A 72 -11.44 -3.06 -10.59
CA ARG A 72 -10.65 -2.46 -11.67
C ARG A 72 -9.29 -3.15 -11.76
N ARG A 73 -8.98 -3.68 -12.94
CA ARG A 73 -7.67 -4.28 -13.21
C ARG A 73 -6.70 -3.19 -13.63
N VAL A 74 -5.64 -3.01 -12.85
CA VAL A 74 -4.54 -2.09 -13.12
C VAL A 74 -3.20 -2.84 -13.00
N PHE A 75 -2.15 -2.29 -13.58
CA PHE A 75 -0.79 -2.79 -13.44
C PHE A 75 0.08 -1.74 -12.75
N ARG A 76 1.21 -2.16 -12.19
CA ARG A 76 2.18 -1.28 -11.51
C ARG A 76 2.57 -0.05 -12.32
N THR A 77 2.64 -0.19 -13.65
CA THR A 77 3.00 0.90 -14.56
C THR A 77 1.91 1.97 -14.67
N ASN A 78 0.69 1.68 -14.20
CA ASN A 78 -0.41 2.62 -14.11
C ASN A 78 -0.46 3.33 -12.75
N ILE A 79 0.39 2.98 -11.79
CA ILE A 79 0.35 3.50 -10.42
C ILE A 79 1.59 4.37 -10.20
N LYS A 80 1.38 5.62 -9.80
CA LYS A 80 2.45 6.53 -9.39
C LYS A 80 2.24 6.94 -7.94
N LEU A 81 3.21 6.63 -7.08
CA LEU A 81 3.26 7.13 -5.71
C LEU A 81 3.89 8.51 -5.68
N ASP A 82 3.35 9.36 -4.81
CA ASP A 82 3.89 10.69 -4.51
C ASP A 82 3.59 11.03 -3.05
N VAL A 83 4.33 11.99 -2.50
CA VAL A 83 4.22 12.40 -1.10
C VAL A 83 4.57 13.87 -0.96
N ASP A 84 3.88 14.56 -0.06
CA ASP A 84 4.24 15.91 0.39
C ASP A 84 4.50 15.94 1.90
N GLU A 85 4.52 17.13 2.50
CA GLU A 85 4.81 17.28 3.93
C GLU A 85 3.74 16.66 4.85
N GLU A 86 2.50 16.44 4.35
CA GLU A 86 1.36 16.00 5.15
C GLU A 86 0.81 14.64 4.72
N GLU A 87 0.91 14.29 3.43
CA GLU A 87 0.16 13.17 2.87
C GLU A 87 0.91 12.39 1.78
N MET A 88 0.71 11.07 1.76
CA MET A 88 1.09 10.18 0.65
C MET A 88 -0.15 9.83 -0.18
N TRP A 89 -0.01 9.79 -1.51
CA TRP A 89 -1.10 9.36 -2.40
C TRP A 89 -0.59 8.51 -3.57
N ALA A 90 -1.53 7.81 -4.21
CA ALA A 90 -1.28 7.07 -5.44
C ALA A 90 -2.21 7.55 -6.54
N ASP A 91 -1.63 8.00 -7.65
CA ASP A 91 -2.35 8.29 -8.89
C ASP A 91 -2.43 7.03 -9.74
N ILE A 92 -3.65 6.70 -10.17
CA ILE A 92 -3.96 5.49 -10.94
C ILE A 92 -4.49 5.90 -12.32
N GLU A 93 -3.65 5.65 -13.32
CA GLU A 93 -3.93 5.86 -14.72
C GLU A 93 -4.79 4.73 -15.31
N ASP A 94 -5.55 5.05 -16.35
CA ASP A 94 -6.48 4.13 -17.01
C ASP A 94 -5.77 3.24 -18.05
#